data_AF-A0A6P4CW69-F1
#
_entry.id   AF-A0A6P4CW69-F1
#
_cell.length_a   1.000
_cell.length_b   1.000
_cell.length_c   1.000
_cell.angle_alpha   90.00
_cell.angle_beta   90.00
_cell.angle_gamma   90.00
#
_symmetry.space_group_name_H-M   'P 1'
#
loop_
_entity.id
_entity.type
_entity.pdbx_description
1 polymer ?
#
loop_
_entity_poly.entity_id
_entity_poly.type
_entity_poly.pdbx_seq_one_letter_code
_entity_poly.pdbx_strand_id
1 'polypeptide(L)'
;MMGALSLAYPFSRVTATKVSEAQAKPNNGFPSFLPKQVHTIKDPFARNLAMRIHRLPVSVKFSENPIMSSCVKPLMIQNKANPVVLLHGFDSSCLEWRYTFPLLEEAGFETWAFDILGWGFSDLAEKLTSCDVVSKREHFYQFWKSYIKRPMILVGPSLGSAVAIDFAVNYPEAVEKLVLIDASVYTEGTGNLATLPRLIAYAGAYVLKSVPLRLYANYLTFNDISFSTSLDWTNIGRLHCLFPWWEDATVDFMISGGYNVISQIRKVKQKTLVIWGENDRIISNKLAVQLHCELSDAIIRQIPDCGHLPHVERPASVVKFIIEFVQRETKLVNQCVSAE
;
A
#
# COMPACT_ATOMS: atom_id res chain seq x y z
N MET A 1 -23.74 11.69 -44.91
CA MET A 1 -22.52 11.79 -44.08
C MET A 1 -22.96 11.86 -42.63
N MET A 2 -22.58 10.86 -41.85
CA MET A 2 -23.03 10.61 -40.48
C MET A 2 -22.46 11.65 -39.52
N GLY A 3 -23.33 12.35 -38.79
CA GLY A 3 -22.97 13.16 -37.62
C GLY A 3 -23.34 12.39 -36.35
N ALA A 4 -22.34 12.10 -35.53
CA ALA A 4 -22.48 11.35 -34.29
C ALA A 4 -23.30 12.13 -33.24
N LEU A 5 -24.35 11.51 -32.72
CA LEU A 5 -25.03 11.95 -31.50
C LEU A 5 -24.14 11.62 -30.30
N SER A 6 -23.62 12.64 -29.64
CA SER A 6 -23.08 12.55 -28.29
C SER A 6 -24.25 12.60 -27.30
N LEU A 7 -24.55 11.46 -26.67
CA LEU A 7 -25.44 11.39 -25.52
C LEU A 7 -24.65 11.78 -24.27
N ALA A 8 -24.93 12.98 -23.78
CA ALA A 8 -24.42 13.49 -22.52
C ALA A 8 -25.02 12.70 -21.34
N TYR A 9 -24.15 12.11 -20.51
CA TYR A 9 -24.52 11.54 -19.21
C TYR A 9 -24.54 12.64 -18.15
N PRO A 10 -25.63 12.80 -17.37
CA PRO A 10 -25.68 13.77 -16.29
C PRO A 10 -25.29 13.09 -14.97
N PHE A 11 -24.04 13.25 -14.54
CA PHE A 11 -23.68 13.13 -13.13
C PHE A 11 -22.76 14.30 -12.75
N SER A 12 -23.44 15.38 -12.35
CA SER A 12 -23.12 16.25 -11.22
C SER A 12 -21.70 16.82 -11.09
N ARG A 13 -21.63 18.15 -11.31
CA ARG A 13 -20.91 19.06 -10.41
C ARG A 13 -21.18 18.64 -8.96
N VAL A 14 -20.21 18.01 -8.31
CA VAL A 14 -20.14 18.03 -6.85
C VAL A 14 -19.65 19.42 -6.49
N THR A 15 -20.60 20.30 -6.19
CA THR A 15 -20.35 21.53 -5.47
C THR A 15 -19.60 21.17 -4.20
N ALA A 16 -18.46 21.84 -3.96
CA ALA A 16 -17.74 21.80 -2.70
C ALA A 16 -18.69 22.19 -1.56
N THR A 17 -19.33 21.21 -0.94
CA THR A 17 -20.09 21.40 0.29
C THR A 17 -19.07 21.64 1.40
N LYS A 18 -19.22 22.79 2.05
CA LYS A 18 -18.49 23.20 3.26
C LYS A 18 -18.31 22.00 4.18
N VAL A 19 -17.06 21.57 4.35
CA VAL A 19 -16.63 20.80 5.52
C VAL A 19 -17.00 21.67 6.72
N SER A 20 -17.98 21.24 7.50
CA SER A 20 -18.32 21.93 8.73
C SER A 20 -17.13 21.81 9.69
N GLU A 21 -16.59 22.95 10.10
CA GLU A 21 -15.68 23.08 11.24
C GLU A 21 -16.41 22.65 12.52
N ALA A 22 -16.52 21.33 12.73
CA ALA A 22 -16.88 20.77 14.02
C ALA A 22 -15.57 20.52 14.78
N GLN A 23 -15.38 21.32 15.82
CA GLN A 23 -14.20 21.36 16.68
C GLN A 23 -13.85 20.00 17.29
N ALA A 24 -12.75 19.42 16.82
CA ALA A 24 -11.88 18.58 17.63
C ALA A 24 -10.51 19.24 17.62
N LYS A 25 -10.06 19.79 18.76
CA LYS A 25 -8.69 20.32 18.89
C LYS A 25 -7.72 19.17 18.61
N PRO A 26 -6.90 19.20 17.54
CA PRO A 26 -5.87 18.21 17.33
C PRO A 26 -4.76 18.48 18.35
N ASN A 27 -4.25 17.43 19.00
CA ASN A 27 -2.93 17.50 19.63
C ASN A 27 -1.93 17.89 18.53
N ASN A 28 -1.32 19.07 18.62
CA ASN A 28 -0.44 19.68 17.60
C ASN A 28 0.93 18.97 17.43
N GLY A 29 1.06 17.69 17.77
CA GLY A 29 2.35 16.99 17.77
C GLY A 29 2.37 15.79 16.84
N PHE A 30 3.32 15.75 15.91
CA PHE A 30 3.73 14.50 15.27
C PHE A 30 4.29 13.54 16.34
N PRO A 31 4.12 12.21 16.19
CA PRO A 31 4.77 11.24 17.06
C PRO A 31 6.27 11.50 17.16
N SER A 32 6.83 11.44 18.37
CA SER A 32 8.21 11.82 18.65
C SER A 32 9.26 10.94 17.95
N PHE A 33 8.88 9.73 17.53
CA PHE A 33 9.75 8.83 16.77
C PHE A 33 9.85 9.20 15.29
N LEU A 34 8.98 10.06 14.75
CA LEU A 34 9.10 10.50 13.37
C LEU A 34 10.28 11.47 13.21
N PRO A 35 11.00 11.43 12.07
CA PRO A 35 12.08 12.37 11.81
C PRO A 35 11.58 13.82 11.83
N LYS A 36 12.40 14.76 12.32
CA LYS A 36 12.07 16.19 12.41
C LYS A 36 11.67 16.80 11.05
N GLN A 37 12.13 16.22 9.95
CA GLN A 37 11.81 16.58 8.58
C GLN A 37 10.31 16.44 8.28
N VAL A 38 9.54 15.68 9.07
CA VAL A 38 8.07 15.63 8.93
C VAL A 38 7.44 17.04 9.05
N HIS A 39 8.06 17.95 9.80
CA HIS A 39 7.57 19.32 9.95
C HIS A 39 7.70 20.16 8.67
N THR A 40 8.61 19.79 7.75
CA THR A 40 8.84 20.51 6.48
C THR A 40 7.92 20.06 5.36
N ILE A 41 7.18 18.96 5.54
CA ILE A 41 6.20 18.46 4.58
C ILE A 41 5.06 19.47 4.42
N LYS A 42 4.69 19.78 3.18
CA LYS A 42 3.63 20.75 2.85
C LYS A 42 2.27 20.10 2.65
N ASP A 43 2.24 18.88 2.12
CA ASP A 43 1.03 18.12 1.85
C ASP A 43 0.18 17.92 3.14
N PRO A 44 -1.04 18.49 3.21
CA PRO A 44 -1.85 18.42 4.42
C PRO A 44 -2.35 17.00 4.72
N PHE A 45 -2.57 16.18 3.70
CA PHE A 45 -3.01 14.80 3.88
C PHE A 45 -1.88 13.95 4.44
N ALA A 46 -0.66 14.14 3.95
CA ALA A 46 0.53 13.48 4.51
C ALA A 46 0.73 13.86 5.97
N ARG A 47 0.62 15.15 6.31
CA ARG A 47 0.75 15.64 7.69
C ARG A 47 -0.34 15.06 8.60
N ASN A 48 -1.58 15.06 8.15
CA ASN A 48 -2.72 14.51 8.91
C ASN A 48 -2.54 13.01 9.17
N LEU A 49 -2.11 12.25 8.16
CA LEU A 49 -1.87 10.82 8.32
C LEU A 49 -0.65 10.56 9.21
N ALA A 50 0.42 11.35 9.09
CA ALA A 50 1.64 11.23 9.91
C ALA A 50 1.36 11.42 11.41
N MET A 51 0.46 12.34 11.78
CA MET A 51 0.06 12.54 13.18
C MET A 51 -0.62 11.31 13.79
N ARG A 52 -1.15 10.41 12.95
CA ARG A 52 -1.87 9.19 13.37
C ARG A 52 -1.01 7.93 13.34
N ILE A 53 0.28 8.04 13.03
CA ILE A 53 1.16 6.87 13.03
C ILE A 53 1.42 6.46 14.48
N HIS A 54 1.21 5.19 14.78
CA HIS A 54 1.50 4.57 16.06
C HIS A 54 2.50 3.44 15.86
N ARG A 55 3.33 3.16 16.86
CA ARG A 55 4.11 1.92 16.93
C ARG A 55 3.45 0.96 17.91
N LEU A 56 3.16 -0.26 17.46
CA LEU A 56 2.58 -1.33 18.26
C LEU A 56 3.62 -2.46 18.43
N PRO A 57 3.79 -3.03 19.64
CA PRO A 57 4.72 -4.13 19.84
C PRO A 57 4.27 -5.39 19.11
N VAL A 58 5.14 -5.99 18.30
CA VAL A 58 4.88 -7.26 17.61
C VAL A 58 5.98 -8.24 17.96
N SER A 59 5.63 -9.29 18.71
CA SER A 59 6.57 -10.37 19.04
C SER A 59 6.76 -11.27 17.83
N VAL A 60 8.02 -11.48 17.43
CA VAL A 60 8.41 -12.33 16.30
C VAL A 60 9.38 -13.42 16.76
N LYS A 61 9.50 -14.51 16.00
CA LYS A 61 10.35 -15.64 16.38
C LYS A 61 11.85 -15.38 16.22
N PHE A 62 12.23 -14.40 15.41
CA PHE A 62 13.61 -14.10 15.04
C PHE A 62 14.19 -12.88 15.78
N SER A 63 13.50 -12.39 16.81
CA SER A 63 13.97 -11.33 17.71
C SER A 63 13.55 -11.64 19.13
N GLU A 64 14.44 -11.39 20.10
CA GLU A 64 14.12 -11.54 21.54
C GLU A 64 13.14 -10.46 22.01
N ASN A 65 13.24 -9.25 21.44
CA ASN A 65 12.40 -8.11 21.80
C ASN A 65 11.30 -7.90 20.75
N PRO A 66 10.08 -7.49 21.16
CA PRO A 66 9.04 -7.10 20.22
C PRO A 66 9.49 -5.96 19.31
N ILE A 67 9.17 -6.07 18.02
CA ILE A 67 9.39 -5.01 17.03
C ILE A 67 8.32 -3.94 17.24
N MET A 68 8.71 -2.70 17.46
CA MET A 68 7.77 -1.59 17.61
C MET A 68 7.28 -1.15 16.24
N SER A 69 6.23 -1.82 15.76
CA SER A 69 5.80 -1.85 14.38
C SER A 69 4.87 -0.70 14.07
N SER A 70 5.21 0.12 13.08
CA SER A 70 4.42 1.29 12.74
C SER A 70 3.20 0.96 11.90
N CYS A 71 2.09 1.60 12.25
CA CYS A 71 0.85 1.53 11.49
C CYS A 71 0.00 2.78 11.75
N VAL A 72 -0.98 3.01 10.88
CA VAL A 72 -2.11 3.90 11.15
C VAL A 72 -3.29 3.04 11.54
N LYS A 73 -3.86 3.32 12.71
CA LYS A 73 -5.03 2.61 13.25
C LYS A 73 -6.34 3.23 12.72
N PRO A 74 -7.40 2.43 12.58
CA PRO A 74 -8.73 2.95 12.25
C PRO A 74 -9.27 3.86 13.36
N LEU A 75 -10.04 4.88 12.98
CA LEU A 75 -10.80 5.71 13.94
C LEU A 75 -11.95 4.94 14.58
N MET A 76 -12.53 3.98 13.86
CA MET A 76 -13.67 3.18 14.29
C MET A 76 -13.35 1.70 14.14
N ILE A 77 -13.58 0.92 15.20
CA ILE A 77 -13.50 -0.54 15.16
C ILE A 77 -14.90 -1.09 14.91
N GLN A 78 -15.07 -1.82 13.81
CA GLN A 78 -16.31 -2.47 13.43
C GLN A 78 -16.17 -3.98 13.65
N ASN A 79 -16.78 -4.52 14.70
CA ASN A 79 -16.65 -5.95 15.03
C ASN A 79 -17.35 -6.91 14.05
N LYS A 80 -18.14 -6.39 13.08
CA LYS A 80 -18.94 -7.22 12.16
C LYS A 80 -18.40 -7.29 10.72
N ALA A 81 -17.77 -6.23 10.23
CA ALA A 81 -17.19 -6.20 8.88
C ALA A 81 -15.69 -6.49 8.94
N ASN A 82 -15.17 -7.19 7.93
CA ASN A 82 -13.73 -7.44 7.83
C ASN A 82 -12.99 -6.15 7.46
N PRO A 83 -11.85 -5.85 8.13
CA PRO A 83 -11.14 -4.61 7.91
C PRO A 83 -10.42 -4.59 6.56
N VAL A 84 -10.15 -3.38 6.08
CA VAL A 84 -9.27 -3.14 4.94
C VAL A 84 -7.87 -2.88 5.48
N VAL A 85 -6.88 -3.65 5.02
CA VAL A 85 -5.49 -3.51 5.46
C VAL A 85 -4.64 -3.16 4.26
N LEU A 86 -3.96 -2.02 4.38
CA LEU A 86 -3.21 -1.38 3.31
C LEU A 86 -1.71 -1.61 3.50
N LEU A 87 -1.08 -2.24 2.52
CA LEU A 87 0.37 -2.40 2.40
C LEU A 87 0.92 -1.32 1.45
N HIS A 88 2.12 -0.81 1.67
CA HIS A 88 2.77 0.13 0.74
C HIS A 88 3.64 -0.59 -0.31
N GLY A 89 4.09 0.14 -1.33
CA GLY A 89 5.02 -0.37 -2.34
C GLY A 89 6.47 -0.53 -1.86
N PHE A 90 7.39 -0.82 -2.79
CA PHE A 90 8.82 -0.90 -2.50
C PHE A 90 9.35 0.44 -1.98
N ASP A 91 10.24 0.39 -0.98
CA ASP A 91 10.96 1.56 -0.48
C ASP A 91 10.06 2.77 -0.15
N SER A 92 8.98 2.50 0.58
CA SER A 92 7.90 3.44 0.89
C SER A 92 7.46 3.32 2.36
N SER A 93 6.28 3.87 2.69
CA SER A 93 5.66 3.82 4.01
C SER A 93 4.14 3.96 3.93
N CYS A 94 3.46 3.82 5.06
CA CYS A 94 2.02 4.04 5.22
C CYS A 94 1.56 5.43 4.77
N LEU A 95 2.46 6.43 4.67
CA LEU A 95 2.17 7.76 4.12
C LEU A 95 1.85 7.75 2.61
N GLU A 96 2.16 6.65 1.90
CA GLU A 96 1.69 6.43 0.54
C GLU A 96 0.16 6.48 0.47
N TRP A 97 -0.54 6.06 1.53
CA TRP A 97 -2.00 6.01 1.59
C TRP A 97 -2.67 7.32 1.99
N ARG A 98 -1.94 8.44 2.09
CA ARG A 98 -2.45 9.74 2.59
C ARG A 98 -3.76 10.22 1.96
N TYR A 99 -4.00 9.93 0.69
CA TYR A 99 -5.24 10.34 0.00
C TYR A 99 -6.35 9.30 0.01
N THR A 100 -6.01 8.01 -0.06
CA THR A 100 -7.00 6.91 -0.12
C THR A 100 -7.49 6.48 1.26
N PHE A 101 -6.62 6.48 2.27
CA PHE A 101 -6.96 6.11 3.65
C PHE A 101 -8.16 6.90 4.22
N PRO A 102 -8.18 8.27 4.19
CA PRO A 102 -9.31 9.02 4.73
C PRO A 102 -10.62 8.77 3.98
N LEU A 103 -10.56 8.53 2.66
CA LEU A 103 -11.75 8.23 1.86
C LEU A 103 -12.33 6.85 2.16
N LEU A 104 -11.49 5.86 2.49
CA LEU A 104 -11.95 4.55 2.95
C LEU A 104 -12.63 4.66 4.32
N GLU A 105 -12.06 5.43 5.25
CA GLU A 105 -12.70 5.69 6.54
C GLU A 105 -14.03 6.45 6.40
N GLU A 106 -14.09 7.46 5.53
CA GLU A 106 -15.32 8.20 5.22
C GLU A 106 -16.41 7.29 4.62
N ALA A 107 -16.00 6.32 3.79
CA ALA A 107 -16.88 5.28 3.26
C ALA A 107 -17.29 4.23 4.32
N GLY A 108 -16.81 4.36 5.56
CA GLY A 108 -17.18 3.51 6.68
C GLY A 108 -16.36 2.22 6.78
N PHE A 109 -15.17 2.12 6.19
CA PHE A 109 -14.29 0.97 6.40
C PHE A 109 -13.44 1.10 7.66
N GLU A 110 -13.35 0.03 8.44
CA GLU A 110 -12.25 -0.15 9.39
C GLU A 110 -10.95 -0.34 8.60
N THR A 111 -10.13 0.71 8.52
CA THR A 111 -8.93 0.74 7.67
C THR A 111 -7.65 0.79 8.50
N TRP A 112 -6.71 -0.10 8.20
CA TRP A 112 -5.35 -0.09 8.76
C TRP A 112 -4.35 0.20 7.64
N ALA A 113 -3.34 1.01 7.91
CA ALA A 113 -2.17 1.11 7.03
C ALA A 113 -0.94 0.59 7.77
N PHE A 114 -0.30 -0.43 7.22
CA PHE A 114 0.80 -1.15 7.87
C PHE A 114 2.12 -0.86 7.15
N ASP A 115 3.18 -0.60 7.91
CA ASP A 115 4.53 -0.51 7.37
C ASP A 115 5.17 -1.90 7.30
N ILE A 116 5.55 -2.30 6.09
CA ILE A 116 6.23 -3.56 5.84
C ILE A 116 7.59 -3.53 6.56
N LEU A 117 7.90 -4.59 7.32
CA LEU A 117 9.15 -4.74 8.07
C LEU A 117 10.37 -4.31 7.24
N GLY A 118 11.24 -3.47 7.79
CA GLY A 118 12.41 -2.92 7.08
C GLY A 118 12.16 -1.55 6.44
N TRP A 119 10.90 -1.19 6.20
CA TRP A 119 10.50 0.10 5.65
C TRP A 119 9.50 0.82 6.57
N GLY A 120 9.09 2.01 6.14
CA GLY A 120 8.31 2.93 6.96
C GLY A 120 8.95 3.26 8.30
N PHE A 121 8.12 3.34 9.34
CA PHE A 121 8.51 3.94 10.61
C PHE A 121 8.67 2.92 11.74
N SER A 122 8.79 1.62 11.44
CA SER A 122 8.93 0.56 12.44
C SER A 122 10.30 0.65 13.10
N ASP A 123 10.38 0.37 14.40
CA ASP A 123 11.64 0.28 15.13
C ASP A 123 12.22 -1.12 15.03
N LEU A 124 13.40 -1.26 14.43
CA LEU A 124 14.10 -2.54 14.30
C LEU A 124 15.14 -2.76 15.40
N ALA A 125 15.23 -1.86 16.38
CA ALA A 125 16.30 -1.81 17.38
C ALA A 125 17.72 -1.77 16.75
N GLU A 126 18.77 -1.72 17.57
CA GLU A 126 20.16 -1.56 17.09
C GLU A 126 20.78 -2.84 16.52
N LYS A 127 20.17 -4.01 16.73
CA LYS A 127 20.69 -5.28 16.21
C LYS A 127 19.89 -5.68 14.98
N LEU A 128 20.59 -5.77 13.84
CA LEU A 128 20.05 -6.14 12.54
C LEU A 128 19.13 -7.36 12.66
N THR A 129 17.84 -7.08 12.56
CA THR A 129 16.79 -8.07 12.42
C THR A 129 16.69 -8.43 10.94
N SER A 130 16.63 -9.73 10.59
CA SER A 130 16.43 -10.13 9.19
C SER A 130 15.18 -9.46 8.61
N CYS A 131 15.35 -8.88 7.43
CA CYS A 131 14.32 -8.20 6.64
C CYS A 131 14.12 -8.93 5.31
N ASP A 132 14.43 -10.22 5.24
CA ASP A 132 14.08 -11.07 4.10
C ASP A 132 12.56 -11.27 3.98
N VAL A 133 12.12 -11.93 2.91
CA VAL A 133 10.70 -12.20 2.64
C VAL A 133 10.03 -13.01 3.74
N VAL A 134 10.72 -13.99 4.32
CA VAL A 134 10.16 -14.87 5.36
C VAL A 134 9.94 -14.08 6.65
N SER A 135 10.91 -13.25 7.02
CA SER A 135 10.85 -12.38 8.19
C SER A 135 9.77 -11.30 8.03
N LYS A 136 9.66 -10.67 6.85
CA LYS A 136 8.55 -9.75 6.53
C LYS A 136 7.18 -10.44 6.66
N ARG A 137 7.05 -11.67 6.15
CA ARG A 137 5.80 -12.44 6.19
C ARG A 137 5.41 -12.85 7.61
N GLU A 138 6.34 -13.40 8.38
CA GLU A 138 6.10 -13.79 9.79
C GLU A 138 5.77 -12.56 10.64
N HIS A 139 6.46 -11.43 10.44
CA HIS A 139 6.15 -10.19 11.16
C HIS A 139 4.72 -9.69 10.90
N PHE A 140 4.29 -9.67 9.63
CA PHE A 140 2.93 -9.29 9.30
C PHE A 140 1.89 -10.29 9.84
N TYR A 141 2.21 -11.59 9.83
CA TYR A 141 1.36 -12.62 10.45
C TYR A 141 1.19 -12.39 11.96
N GLN A 142 2.27 -12.06 12.67
CA GLN A 142 2.20 -11.78 14.11
C GLN A 142 1.46 -10.48 14.42
N PHE A 143 1.59 -9.46 13.56
CA PHE A 143 0.77 -8.25 13.63
C PHE A 143 -0.72 -8.60 13.48
N TRP A 144 -1.08 -9.36 12.44
CA TRP A 144 -2.44 -9.82 12.21
C TRP A 144 -2.98 -10.60 13.41
N LYS A 145 -2.22 -11.59 13.92
CA LYS A 145 -2.61 -12.42 15.06
C LYS A 145 -2.76 -11.63 16.36
N SER A 146 -2.06 -10.51 16.51
CA SER A 146 -2.09 -9.69 17.73
C SER A 146 -3.20 -8.64 17.71
N TYR A 147 -3.43 -7.99 16.55
CA TYR A 147 -4.24 -6.78 16.46
C TYR A 147 -5.47 -6.90 15.56
N ILE A 148 -5.39 -7.62 14.43
CA ILE A 148 -6.50 -7.74 13.46
C ILE A 148 -7.39 -8.93 13.82
N LYS A 149 -6.82 -10.12 14.03
CA LYS A 149 -7.46 -11.33 14.58
C LYS A 149 -8.69 -11.86 13.83
N ARG A 150 -8.85 -11.49 12.56
CA ARG A 150 -9.94 -11.95 11.69
C ARG A 150 -9.57 -11.75 10.22
N PRO A 151 -10.27 -12.41 9.27
CA PRO A 151 -10.02 -12.20 7.85
C PRO A 151 -10.05 -10.72 7.48
N MET A 152 -9.18 -10.30 6.56
CA MET A 152 -9.11 -8.93 6.08
C MET A 152 -9.19 -8.85 4.57
N ILE A 153 -9.59 -7.68 4.06
CA ILE A 153 -9.39 -7.30 2.68
C ILE A 153 -7.98 -6.72 2.59
N LEU A 154 -7.06 -7.46 1.97
CA LEU A 154 -5.67 -7.06 1.89
C LEU A 154 -5.40 -6.30 0.59
N VAL A 155 -4.94 -5.06 0.70
CA VAL A 155 -4.69 -4.16 -0.42
C VAL A 155 -3.20 -3.90 -0.53
N GLY A 156 -2.63 -4.15 -1.71
CA GLY A 156 -1.21 -3.93 -2.00
C GLY A 156 -1.01 -3.27 -3.36
N PRO A 157 -0.19 -2.22 -3.46
CA PRO A 157 0.22 -1.63 -4.73
C PRO A 157 1.63 -2.08 -5.10
N SER A 158 1.95 -2.20 -6.39
CA SER A 158 3.31 -2.48 -6.86
C SER A 158 3.93 -3.71 -6.16
N LEU A 159 5.08 -3.58 -5.49
CA LEU A 159 5.67 -4.66 -4.67
C LEU A 159 4.75 -5.12 -3.52
N GLY A 160 3.94 -4.23 -2.96
CA GLY A 160 2.91 -4.56 -1.97
C GLY A 160 1.91 -5.61 -2.48
N SER A 161 1.67 -5.68 -3.79
CA SER A 161 0.89 -6.77 -4.41
C SER A 161 1.58 -8.14 -4.28
N ALA A 162 2.91 -8.18 -4.45
CA ALA A 162 3.67 -9.42 -4.25
C ALA A 162 3.65 -9.85 -2.78
N VAL A 163 3.79 -8.89 -1.85
CA VAL A 163 3.65 -9.15 -0.41
C VAL A 163 2.24 -9.70 -0.10
N ALA A 164 1.20 -9.13 -0.71
CA ALA A 164 -0.18 -9.56 -0.51
C ALA A 164 -0.45 -10.97 -1.05
N ILE A 165 0.03 -11.31 -2.25
CA ILE A 165 -0.09 -12.66 -2.83
C ILE A 165 0.66 -13.67 -1.96
N ASP A 166 1.91 -13.37 -1.62
CA ASP A 166 2.75 -14.21 -0.78
C ASP A 166 2.07 -14.50 0.58
N PHE A 167 1.51 -13.48 1.21
CA PHE A 167 0.79 -13.61 2.47
C PHE A 167 -0.50 -14.43 2.32
N ALA A 168 -1.33 -14.15 1.31
CA ALA A 168 -2.61 -14.81 1.10
C ALA A 168 -2.49 -16.31 0.76
N VAL A 169 -1.39 -16.71 0.12
CA VAL A 169 -1.10 -18.12 -0.18
C VAL A 169 -0.60 -18.88 1.06
N ASN A 170 0.17 -18.23 1.92
CA ASN A 170 0.74 -18.85 3.13
C ASN A 170 -0.20 -18.82 4.34
N TYR A 171 -1.10 -17.82 4.42
CA TYR A 171 -2.08 -17.63 5.49
C TYR A 171 -3.47 -17.32 4.92
N PRO A 172 -4.08 -18.25 4.16
CA PRO A 172 -5.34 -18.02 3.48
C PRO A 172 -6.50 -17.72 4.44
N GLU A 173 -6.42 -18.16 5.70
CA GLU A 173 -7.39 -17.86 6.75
C GLU A 173 -7.40 -16.39 7.17
N ALA A 174 -6.29 -15.68 6.95
CA ALA A 174 -6.11 -14.29 7.34
C ALA A 174 -6.66 -13.32 6.28
N VAL A 175 -6.88 -13.77 5.04
CA VAL A 175 -7.23 -12.93 3.90
C VAL A 175 -8.54 -13.40 3.27
N GLU A 176 -9.57 -12.55 3.36
CA GLU A 176 -10.86 -12.80 2.71
C GLU A 176 -10.78 -12.47 1.21
N LYS A 177 -10.24 -11.29 0.89
CA LYS A 177 -10.17 -10.75 -0.47
C LYS A 177 -8.85 -10.04 -0.70
N LEU A 178 -8.44 -9.98 -1.97
CA LEU A 178 -7.25 -9.24 -2.39
C LEU A 178 -7.62 -8.06 -3.28
N VAL A 179 -6.91 -6.96 -3.11
CA VAL A 179 -6.92 -5.83 -4.04
C VAL A 179 -5.48 -5.54 -4.43
N LEU A 180 -5.15 -5.74 -5.69
CA LEU A 180 -3.82 -5.57 -6.25
C LEU A 180 -3.84 -4.34 -7.17
N ILE A 181 -2.98 -3.37 -6.90
CA ILE A 181 -2.90 -2.12 -7.65
C ILE A 181 -1.56 -2.08 -8.39
N ASP A 182 -1.57 -1.94 -9.72
CA ASP A 182 -0.38 -1.83 -10.58
C ASP A 182 0.72 -2.84 -10.19
N ALA A 183 0.33 -4.11 -10.17
CA ALA A 183 1.01 -5.16 -9.42
C ALA A 183 2.39 -5.54 -9.99
N SER A 184 3.43 -5.47 -9.14
CA SER A 184 4.78 -5.94 -9.47
C SER A 184 4.96 -7.41 -9.03
N VAL A 185 4.34 -8.34 -9.75
CA VAL A 185 4.26 -9.77 -9.37
C VAL A 185 5.01 -10.71 -10.32
N TYR A 186 5.46 -10.20 -11.46
CA TYR A 186 6.20 -10.93 -12.49
C TYR A 186 7.73 -10.71 -12.42
N THR A 187 8.19 -10.00 -11.40
CA THR A 187 9.62 -9.87 -11.10
C THR A 187 10.12 -11.15 -10.45
N GLU A 188 11.21 -11.73 -10.95
CA GLU A 188 11.90 -12.88 -10.33
C GLU A 188 12.74 -12.43 -9.12
N GLY A 189 12.12 -11.68 -8.21
CA GLY A 189 12.80 -11.08 -7.08
C GLY A 189 13.79 -9.98 -7.49
N THR A 190 14.86 -9.84 -6.72
CA THR A 190 15.93 -8.88 -7.00
C THR A 190 16.92 -9.39 -8.06
N GLY A 191 16.73 -10.61 -8.58
CA GLY A 191 17.52 -11.18 -9.67
C GLY A 191 19.03 -11.18 -9.36
N ASN A 192 19.83 -10.67 -10.30
CA ASN A 192 21.29 -10.53 -10.14
C ASN A 192 21.71 -9.59 -8.99
N LEU A 193 20.81 -8.77 -8.43
CA LEU A 193 21.13 -7.98 -7.24
C LEU A 193 21.36 -8.88 -6.01
N ALA A 194 20.75 -10.08 -5.97
CA ALA A 194 20.95 -11.04 -4.89
C ALA A 194 22.39 -11.59 -4.84
N THR A 195 23.10 -11.57 -5.97
CA THR A 195 24.48 -12.05 -6.09
C THR A 195 25.50 -10.92 -5.98
N LEU A 196 25.06 -9.66 -5.78
CA LEU A 196 25.96 -8.53 -5.66
C LEU A 196 26.78 -8.60 -4.36
N PRO A 197 28.07 -8.24 -4.40
CA PRO A 197 28.84 -7.96 -3.20
C PRO A 197 28.13 -6.93 -2.33
N ARG A 198 28.12 -7.15 -1.00
CA ARG A 198 27.43 -6.26 -0.03
C ARG A 198 27.77 -4.78 -0.23
N LEU A 199 29.03 -4.45 -0.52
CA LEU A 199 29.47 -3.07 -0.77
C LEU A 199 28.69 -2.40 -1.93
N ILE A 200 28.42 -3.14 -3.01
CA ILE A 200 27.66 -2.63 -4.16
C ILE A 200 26.18 -2.49 -3.79
N ALA A 201 25.62 -3.42 -3.02
CA ALA A 201 24.25 -3.31 -2.53
C ALA A 201 24.07 -2.06 -1.64
N TYR A 202 25.02 -1.76 -0.75
CA TYR A 202 25.00 -0.52 0.05
C TYR A 202 25.13 0.73 -0.82
N ALA A 203 25.99 0.73 -1.83
CA ALA A 203 26.08 1.84 -2.77
C ALA A 203 24.73 2.06 -3.50
N GLY A 204 24.06 0.97 -3.91
CA GLY A 204 22.73 1.02 -4.50
C GLY A 204 21.67 1.60 -3.54
N ALA A 205 21.62 1.12 -2.30
CA ALA A 205 20.74 1.65 -1.26
C ALA A 205 20.99 3.15 -1.01
N TYR A 206 22.26 3.58 -0.96
CA TYR A 206 22.59 4.99 -0.81
C TYR A 206 22.05 5.86 -1.95
N VAL A 207 22.07 5.35 -3.18
CA VAL A 207 21.49 6.04 -4.35
C VAL A 207 19.96 6.11 -4.27
N LEU A 208 19.29 5.06 -3.77
CA LEU A 208 17.82 5.00 -3.62
C LEU A 208 17.24 6.14 -2.76
N LYS A 209 17.95 6.58 -1.71
CA LYS A 209 17.50 7.70 -0.86
C LYS A 209 17.81 9.09 -1.44
N SER A 210 18.44 9.18 -2.61
CA SER A 210 18.83 10.46 -3.22
C SER A 210 17.63 11.23 -3.79
N VAL A 211 17.65 12.57 -3.65
CA VAL A 211 16.60 13.44 -4.20
C VAL A 211 16.49 13.30 -5.72
N PRO A 212 17.58 13.32 -6.51
CA PRO A 212 17.49 13.22 -7.97
C PRO A 212 16.82 11.93 -8.43
N LEU A 213 17.18 10.78 -7.83
CA LEU A 213 16.56 9.51 -8.21
C LEU A 213 15.08 9.47 -7.84
N ARG A 214 14.70 9.93 -6.64
CA ARG A 214 13.30 9.97 -6.20
C ARG A 214 12.44 10.94 -7.04
N LEU A 215 13.00 12.07 -7.48
CA LEU A 215 12.33 12.97 -8.42
C LEU A 215 12.11 12.31 -9.79
N TYR A 216 13.11 11.58 -10.28
CA TYR A 216 12.98 10.81 -11.52
C TYR A 216 11.95 9.68 -11.40
N ALA A 217 11.97 8.96 -10.27
CA ALA A 217 10.97 7.94 -9.97
C ALA A 217 9.55 8.54 -9.96
N ASN A 218 9.36 9.71 -9.34
CA ASN A 218 8.06 10.41 -9.36
C ASN A 218 7.61 10.78 -10.78
N TYR A 219 8.54 11.20 -11.65
CA TYR A 219 8.24 11.50 -13.05
C TYR A 219 7.76 10.25 -13.84
N LEU A 220 8.28 9.07 -13.52
CA LEU A 220 7.80 7.81 -14.09
C LEU A 220 6.49 7.33 -13.44
N THR A 221 6.30 7.66 -12.16
CA THR A 221 5.20 7.15 -11.34
C THR A 221 3.88 7.87 -11.61
N PHE A 222 3.90 9.19 -11.80
CA PHE A 222 2.69 10.02 -11.83
C PHE A 222 2.53 10.76 -13.16
N ASN A 223 1.29 10.99 -13.57
CA ASN A 223 1.02 11.92 -14.68
C ASN A 223 1.00 13.37 -14.20
N ASP A 224 1.71 14.24 -14.92
CA ASP A 224 1.57 15.70 -14.90
C ASP A 224 1.51 16.37 -13.51
N ILE A 225 2.43 15.99 -12.62
CA ILE A 225 2.60 16.68 -11.33
C ILE A 225 3.56 17.87 -11.44
N SER A 226 3.26 18.96 -10.72
CA SER A 226 4.16 20.12 -10.63
C SER A 226 5.50 19.73 -9.97
N PHE A 227 6.58 20.45 -10.29
CA PHE A 227 7.88 20.23 -9.63
C PHE A 227 7.80 20.40 -8.11
N SER A 228 7.06 21.40 -7.61
CA SER A 228 6.87 21.61 -6.18
C SER A 228 6.17 20.43 -5.50
N THR A 229 5.17 19.84 -6.17
CA THR A 229 4.47 18.65 -5.68
C THR A 229 5.42 17.45 -5.69
N SER A 230 6.15 17.24 -6.78
CA SER A 230 7.11 16.14 -6.91
C SER A 230 8.22 16.22 -5.85
N LEU A 231 8.70 17.42 -5.53
CA LEU A 231 9.69 17.63 -4.48
C LEU A 231 9.13 17.34 -3.08
N ASP A 232 7.91 17.78 -2.79
CA ASP A 232 7.28 17.49 -1.49
C ASP A 232 6.99 15.99 -1.33
N TRP A 233 6.50 15.33 -2.39
CA TRP A 233 6.27 13.87 -2.41
C TRP A 233 7.58 13.08 -2.31
N THR A 234 8.66 13.57 -2.94
CA THR A 234 10.01 13.04 -2.74
C THR A 234 10.42 13.11 -1.27
N ASN A 235 10.16 14.25 -0.60
CA ASN A 235 10.50 14.40 0.82
C ASN A 235 9.65 13.49 1.71
N ILE A 236 8.37 13.31 1.42
CA ILE A 236 7.49 12.34 2.12
C ILE A 236 8.06 10.93 1.99
N GLY A 237 8.34 10.48 0.76
CA GLY A 237 8.88 9.15 0.49
C GLY A 237 10.25 8.90 1.11
N ARG A 238 11.04 9.96 1.36
CA ARG A 238 12.37 9.87 1.97
C ARG A 238 12.38 9.91 3.49
N LEU A 239 11.27 10.20 4.16
CA LEU A 239 11.24 10.30 5.63
C LEU A 239 11.76 9.01 6.28
N HIS A 240 11.33 7.84 5.80
CA HIS A 240 11.77 6.57 6.35
C HIS A 240 13.27 6.27 6.09
N CYS A 241 13.90 6.86 5.07
CA CYS A 241 15.32 6.68 4.79
C CYS A 241 16.23 7.34 5.84
N LEU A 242 15.66 8.13 6.75
CA LEU A 242 16.38 8.84 7.80
C LEU A 242 16.60 7.96 9.04
N PHE A 243 16.01 6.77 9.10
CA PHE A 243 16.26 5.83 10.19
C PHE A 243 17.59 5.09 9.97
N PRO A 244 18.35 4.83 11.05
CA PRO A 244 19.70 4.28 10.96
C PRO A 244 19.74 2.87 10.36
N TRP A 245 18.66 2.10 10.47
CA TRP A 245 18.56 0.74 9.95
C TRP A 245 18.03 0.64 8.51
N TRP A 246 17.61 1.74 7.88
CA TRP A 246 16.94 1.67 6.57
C TRP A 246 17.84 1.08 5.47
N GLU A 247 19.13 1.47 5.45
CA GLU A 247 20.09 0.95 4.47
C GLU A 247 20.29 -0.55 4.66
N ASP A 248 20.60 -0.95 5.89
CA ASP A 248 20.79 -2.32 6.32
C ASP A 248 19.59 -3.21 5.97
N ALA A 249 18.37 -2.78 6.31
CA ALA A 249 17.15 -3.52 6.01
C ALA A 249 16.85 -3.62 4.50
N THR A 250 17.15 -2.56 3.74
CA THR A 250 16.98 -2.54 2.29
C THR A 250 17.99 -3.46 1.60
N VAL A 251 19.25 -3.42 2.05
CA VAL A 251 20.31 -4.32 1.54
C VAL A 251 19.98 -5.76 1.87
N ASP A 252 19.55 -6.07 3.10
CA ASP A 252 19.19 -7.43 3.50
C ASP A 252 18.07 -8.00 2.62
N PHE A 253 17.01 -7.23 2.38
CA PHE A 253 15.94 -7.59 1.43
C PHE A 253 16.47 -7.83 0.01
N MET A 254 17.38 -6.98 -0.48
CA MET A 254 17.93 -7.09 -1.84
C MET A 254 18.79 -8.34 -2.00
N ILE A 255 19.69 -8.60 -1.05
CA ILE A 255 20.60 -9.75 -1.13
C ILE A 255 19.91 -11.08 -0.82
N SER A 256 18.77 -11.05 -0.11
CA SER A 256 17.95 -12.25 0.14
C SER A 256 17.13 -12.70 -1.07
N GLY A 257 17.23 -12.02 -2.21
CA GLY A 257 16.49 -12.34 -3.43
C GLY A 257 15.13 -11.68 -3.58
N GLY A 258 14.63 -10.93 -2.59
CA GLY A 258 13.32 -10.27 -2.66
C GLY A 258 12.13 -11.20 -2.93
N TYR A 259 10.99 -10.62 -3.34
CA TYR A 259 9.76 -11.39 -3.60
C TYR A 259 9.77 -12.01 -4.99
N ASN A 260 9.64 -13.35 -5.05
CA ASN A 260 9.31 -14.09 -6.27
C ASN A 260 8.01 -14.87 -6.05
N VAL A 261 6.91 -14.35 -6.58
CA VAL A 261 5.55 -14.89 -6.35
C VAL A 261 4.90 -15.46 -7.61
N ILE A 262 5.61 -15.56 -8.73
CA ILE A 262 5.06 -16.02 -10.01
C ILE A 262 4.38 -17.39 -9.87
N SER A 263 5.06 -18.34 -9.22
CA SER A 263 4.52 -19.68 -8.96
C SER A 263 3.36 -19.71 -7.93
N GLN A 264 3.14 -18.61 -7.22
CA GLN A 264 2.09 -18.45 -6.22
C GLN A 264 0.81 -17.82 -6.80
N ILE A 265 0.88 -17.07 -7.91
CA ILE A 265 -0.28 -16.38 -8.52
C ILE A 265 -1.46 -17.35 -8.72
N ARG A 266 -1.22 -18.51 -9.34
CA ARG A 266 -2.26 -19.53 -9.60
C ARG A 266 -2.74 -20.26 -8.34
N LYS A 267 -2.07 -20.07 -7.20
CA LYS A 267 -2.44 -20.67 -5.90
C LYS A 267 -3.34 -19.75 -5.09
N VAL A 268 -3.50 -18.48 -5.49
CA VAL A 268 -4.43 -17.54 -4.85
C VAL A 268 -5.85 -18.07 -5.01
N LYS A 269 -6.53 -18.23 -3.87
CA LYS A 269 -7.92 -18.71 -3.79
C LYS A 269 -8.91 -17.58 -3.53
N GLN A 270 -8.40 -16.46 -3.02
CA GLN A 270 -9.19 -15.29 -2.69
C GLN A 270 -9.67 -14.61 -3.96
N LYS A 271 -10.92 -14.16 -3.92
CA LYS A 271 -11.43 -13.26 -4.94
C LYS A 271 -10.56 -12.01 -4.97
N THR A 272 -10.14 -11.62 -6.16
CA THR A 272 -9.15 -10.58 -6.34
C THR A 272 -9.66 -9.44 -7.22
N LEU A 273 -9.48 -8.20 -6.80
CA LEU A 273 -9.64 -7.02 -7.63
C LEU A 273 -8.26 -6.56 -8.11
N VAL A 274 -8.08 -6.50 -9.42
CA VAL A 274 -6.89 -5.93 -10.08
C VAL A 274 -7.24 -4.52 -10.55
N ILE A 275 -6.58 -3.51 -10.00
CA ILE A 275 -6.70 -2.10 -10.42
C ILE A 275 -5.40 -1.72 -11.15
N TRP A 276 -5.49 -1.00 -12.26
CA TRP A 276 -4.30 -0.60 -13.02
C TRP A 276 -4.44 0.80 -13.64
N GLY A 277 -3.41 1.64 -13.56
CA GLY A 277 -3.33 2.91 -14.28
C GLY A 277 -2.99 2.71 -15.75
N GLU A 278 -3.81 3.19 -16.69
CA GLU A 278 -3.58 2.95 -18.12
C GLU A 278 -2.25 3.51 -18.64
N ASN A 279 -1.73 4.55 -18.00
CA ASN A 279 -0.50 5.25 -18.35
C ASN A 279 0.68 4.87 -17.45
N ASP A 280 0.64 3.72 -16.77
CA ASP A 280 1.76 3.22 -15.99
C ASP A 280 3.03 3.08 -16.87
N ARG A 281 4.05 3.89 -16.55
CA ARG A 281 5.35 3.91 -17.25
C ARG A 281 6.40 3.01 -16.59
N ILE A 282 6.07 2.41 -15.45
CA ILE A 282 6.95 1.51 -14.69
C ILE A 282 6.62 0.06 -15.04
N ILE A 283 5.34 -0.30 -15.02
CA ILE A 283 4.88 -1.66 -15.31
C ILE A 283 3.83 -1.62 -16.42
N SER A 284 4.03 -2.44 -17.46
CA SER A 284 3.09 -2.45 -18.59
C SER A 284 1.70 -2.92 -18.14
N ASN A 285 0.68 -2.12 -18.46
CA ASN A 285 -0.73 -2.46 -18.24
C ASN A 285 -1.18 -3.79 -18.88
N LYS A 286 -0.41 -4.34 -19.84
CA LYS A 286 -0.63 -5.68 -20.41
C LYS A 286 -0.55 -6.78 -19.34
N LEU A 287 0.29 -6.57 -18.32
CA LEU A 287 0.43 -7.49 -17.19
C LEU A 287 -0.83 -7.53 -16.32
N ALA A 288 -1.68 -6.50 -16.35
CA ALA A 288 -2.99 -6.53 -15.68
C ALA A 288 -3.88 -7.64 -16.25
N VAL A 289 -3.90 -7.77 -17.58
CA VAL A 289 -4.69 -8.80 -18.28
C VAL A 289 -4.11 -10.18 -18.02
N GLN A 290 -2.78 -10.32 -18.08
CA GLN A 290 -2.12 -11.58 -17.75
C GLN A 290 -2.43 -12.02 -16.31
N LEU A 291 -2.32 -11.12 -15.35
CA LEU A 291 -2.62 -11.38 -13.95
C LEU A 291 -4.07 -11.79 -13.74
N HIS A 292 -5.01 -11.07 -14.37
CA HIS A 292 -6.42 -11.42 -14.34
C HIS A 292 -6.69 -12.84 -14.89
N CYS A 293 -6.00 -13.25 -15.96
CA CYS A 293 -6.15 -14.59 -16.55
C CYS A 293 -5.50 -15.71 -15.71
N GLU A 294 -4.46 -15.41 -14.94
CA GLU A 294 -3.75 -16.41 -14.12
C GLU A 294 -4.38 -16.61 -12.73
N LEU A 295 -5.08 -15.59 -12.23
CA LEU A 295 -5.85 -15.68 -10.97
C LEU A 295 -7.14 -16.48 -11.18
N SER A 296 -7.52 -17.27 -10.18
CA SER A 296 -8.66 -18.18 -10.27
C SER A 296 -10.03 -17.47 -10.23
N ASP A 297 -10.14 -16.38 -9.47
CA ASP A 297 -11.32 -15.51 -9.40
C ASP A 297 -10.84 -14.05 -9.30
N ALA A 298 -10.85 -13.34 -10.43
CA ALA A 298 -10.38 -11.97 -10.50
C ALA A 298 -11.31 -11.05 -11.28
N ILE A 299 -11.35 -9.78 -10.88
CA ILE A 299 -12.01 -8.69 -11.60
C ILE A 299 -10.94 -7.66 -11.94
N ILE A 300 -10.92 -7.18 -13.19
CA ILE A 300 -10.02 -6.11 -13.62
C ILE A 300 -10.75 -4.76 -13.72
N ARG A 301 -10.06 -3.69 -13.30
CA ARG A 301 -10.48 -2.29 -13.41
C ARG A 301 -9.30 -1.44 -13.87
N GLN A 302 -9.43 -0.80 -15.01
CA GLN A 302 -8.44 0.15 -15.51
C GLN A 302 -8.88 1.58 -15.20
N ILE A 303 -7.91 2.44 -14.88
CA ILE A 303 -8.14 3.86 -14.62
C ILE A 303 -7.47 4.66 -15.75
N PRO A 304 -8.25 5.33 -16.60
CA PRO A 304 -7.70 6.15 -17.67
C PRO A 304 -6.95 7.35 -17.10
N ASP A 305 -5.96 7.85 -17.86
CA ASP A 305 -5.16 9.02 -17.51
C ASP A 305 -4.58 8.93 -16.08
N CYS A 306 -4.04 7.76 -15.74
CA CYS A 306 -3.48 7.46 -14.42
C CYS A 306 -2.14 6.72 -14.54
N GLY A 307 -1.15 7.14 -13.76
CA GLY A 307 0.15 6.48 -13.67
C GLY A 307 0.16 5.28 -12.71
N HIS A 308 1.37 4.93 -12.24
CA HIS A 308 1.69 3.71 -11.50
C HIS A 308 1.11 3.62 -10.07
N LEU A 309 0.74 4.75 -9.43
CA LEU A 309 0.12 4.74 -8.10
C LEU A 309 -1.29 5.36 -8.13
N PRO A 310 -2.30 4.65 -8.67
CA PRO A 310 -3.67 5.16 -8.71
C PRO A 310 -4.28 5.51 -7.37
N HIS A 311 -3.90 4.85 -6.28
CA HIS A 311 -4.34 5.17 -4.91
C HIS A 311 -3.80 6.51 -4.40
N VAL A 312 -2.84 7.11 -5.10
CA VAL A 312 -2.35 8.47 -4.84
C VAL A 312 -2.90 9.44 -5.87
N GLU A 313 -2.86 9.09 -7.16
CA GLU A 313 -3.22 9.98 -8.27
C GLU A 313 -4.75 10.09 -8.48
N ARG A 314 -5.48 8.98 -8.34
CA ARG A 314 -6.93 8.86 -8.56
C ARG A 314 -7.62 8.17 -7.37
N PRO A 315 -7.45 8.66 -6.14
CA PRO A 315 -7.86 7.96 -4.91
C PRO A 315 -9.38 7.69 -4.86
N ALA A 316 -10.21 8.63 -5.33
CA ALA A 316 -11.66 8.46 -5.39
C ALA A 316 -12.09 7.29 -6.29
N SER A 317 -11.42 7.08 -7.42
CA SER A 317 -11.70 5.95 -8.33
C SER A 317 -11.32 4.62 -7.69
N VAL A 318 -10.16 4.56 -7.02
CA VAL A 318 -9.71 3.37 -6.29
C VAL A 318 -10.68 3.01 -5.18
N VAL A 319 -11.07 3.98 -4.37
CA VAL A 319 -12.03 3.80 -3.26
C VAL A 319 -13.38 3.31 -3.79
N LYS A 320 -13.89 3.91 -4.87
CA LYS A 320 -15.12 3.46 -5.53
C LYS A 320 -15.05 2.00 -5.94
N PHE A 321 -13.95 1.57 -6.58
CA PHE A 321 -13.80 0.17 -6.98
C PHE A 321 -13.69 -0.78 -5.80
N ILE A 322 -13.00 -0.38 -4.72
CA ILE A 322 -12.95 -1.16 -3.48
C ILE A 322 -14.36 -1.29 -2.86
N ILE A 323 -15.13 -0.20 -2.77
CA ILE A 323 -16.52 -0.23 -2.27
C ILE A 323 -17.37 -1.21 -3.10
N GLU A 324 -17.36 -1.07 -4.42
CA GLU A 324 -18.15 -1.93 -5.32
C GLU A 324 -17.76 -3.40 -5.19
N PHE A 325 -16.45 -3.67 -5.05
CA PHE A 325 -15.90 -5.01 -4.91
C PHE A 325 -16.30 -5.67 -3.59
N VAL A 326 -16.28 -4.92 -2.49
CA VAL A 326 -16.68 -5.44 -1.18
C VAL A 326 -18.20 -5.63 -1.10
N GLN A 327 -18.99 -4.67 -1.59
CA GLN A 327 -20.46 -4.68 -1.46
C GLN A 327 -21.18 -5.64 -2.41
N ARG A 328 -20.63 -5.95 -3.59
CA ARG A 328 -21.28 -6.82 -4.59
C ARG A 328 -21.68 -8.20 -4.04
N GLU A 329 -20.99 -8.69 -3.01
CA GLU A 329 -21.31 -9.99 -2.40
C GLU A 329 -22.28 -9.90 -1.24
N THR A 330 -22.28 -8.82 -0.46
CA THR A 330 -23.26 -8.62 0.60
C THR A 330 -24.69 -8.65 0.05
N LYS A 331 -24.89 -8.12 -1.17
CA LYS A 331 -26.20 -8.17 -1.85
C LYS A 331 -26.55 -9.56 -2.38
N LEU A 332 -25.60 -10.33 -2.91
CA LEU A 332 -25.85 -11.69 -3.41
C LEU A 332 -26.19 -12.67 -2.28
N VAL A 333 -25.48 -12.57 -1.14
CA VAL A 333 -25.76 -13.40 0.04
C VAL A 333 -27.12 -13.03 0.66
N ASN A 334 -27.44 -11.73 0.80
CA ASN A 334 -28.72 -11.31 1.36
C ASN A 334 -29.91 -11.66 0.46
N GLN A 335 -29.75 -11.66 -0.87
CA GLN A 335 -30.81 -12.06 -1.80
C GLN A 335 -31.12 -13.55 -1.74
N CYS A 336 -30.10 -14.41 -1.55
CA CYS A 336 -30.33 -15.85 -1.38
C CYS A 336 -31.02 -16.17 -0.05
N VAL A 337 -30.68 -15.48 1.04
CA VAL A 337 -31.29 -15.70 2.38
C VAL A 337 -32.72 -15.16 2.48
N SER A 338 -33.08 -14.15 1.68
CA SER A 338 -34.46 -13.62 1.62
C SER A 338 -35.39 -14.36 0.65
N ALA A 339 -34.87 -15.37 -0.06
CA ALA A 339 -35.61 -16.18 -1.03
C ALA A 339 -35.95 -17.60 -0.52
N GLU A 340 -35.58 -17.91 0.72
CA GLU A 340 -36.06 -19.04 1.52
C GLU A 340 -37.12 -18.57 2.51
#